data_AF-A0A9Q3SSL3-F1
#
_entry.id   AF-A0A9Q3SSL3-F1
#
_cell.length_a   1.000
_cell.length_b   1.000
_cell.length_c   1.000
_cell.angle_alpha   90.00
_cell.angle_beta   90.00
_cell.angle_gamma   90.00
#
_symmetry.space_group_name_H-M   'P 1'
#
loop_
_entity.id
_entity.type
_entity.pdbx_description
1 polymer ?
#
loop_
_entity_poly.entity_id
_entity_poly.type
_entity_poly.pdbx_seq_one_letter_code
_entity_poly.pdbx_strand_id
1 'polypeptide(L)' 'MMRRFAPVVVAIVLAVVAVVLWVQSRTTTTVTEQFPTTSSFEGFSVTYDSTRVAGPWAALSVIAAAVAVYLVMRVVRRR' A
#
# COMPACT_ATOMS: atom_id res chain seq x y z
N MET A 1 25.72 18.56 -16.56
CA MET A 1 24.52 17.70 -16.81
C MET A 1 23.95 17.03 -15.55
N MET A 2 24.76 16.63 -14.55
CA MET A 2 24.29 15.90 -13.35
C MET A 2 23.17 16.58 -12.53
N ARG A 3 23.17 17.92 -12.39
CA ARG A 3 22.16 18.65 -11.59
C ARG A 3 20.72 18.56 -12.15
N ARG A 4 20.54 18.25 -13.43
CA ARG A 4 19.21 18.11 -14.06
C ARG A 4 18.56 16.75 -13.80
N PHE A 5 19.35 15.71 -13.51
CA PHE A 5 18.86 14.34 -13.29
C PHE A 5 18.55 14.04 -11.82
N ALA A 6 19.19 14.75 -10.89
CA ALA A 6 18.94 14.62 -9.45
C ALA A 6 17.44 14.62 -9.05
N PRO A 7 16.57 15.55 -9.53
CA PRO A 7 15.16 15.54 -9.15
C PRO A 7 14.38 14.35 -9.72
N VAL A 8 14.78 13.83 -10.89
CA VAL A 8 14.15 12.66 -11.51
C VAL A 8 14.51 11.39 -10.73
N VAL A 9 15.78 11.25 -10.36
CA VAL A 9 16.25 10.12 -9.53
C VAL A 9 15.55 10.11 -8.18
N VAL A 10 15.43 11.26 -7.52
CA VAL A 10 14.70 11.38 -6.24
C VAL A 10 13.22 11.01 -6.41
N ALA A 11 12.57 11.42 -7.50
CA ALA A 11 11.18 11.04 -7.76
C ALA A 11 11.01 9.52 -7.95
N ILE A 12 11.93 8.87 -8.67
CA ILE A 12 11.92 7.40 -8.84
C ILE A 12 12.09 6.71 -7.49
N VAL A 13 13.06 7.15 -6.68
CA VAL A 13 13.28 6.58 -5.34
C VAL A 13 12.04 6.73 -4.47
N LEU A 14 11.40 7.91 -4.46
CA LEU A 14 10.16 8.13 -3.71
C LEU A 14 9.00 7.27 -4.20
N ALA A 15 8.90 7.03 -5.50
CA ALA A 15 7.88 6.13 -6.06
C ALA A 15 8.11 4.68 -5.61
N VAL A 16 9.36 4.20 -5.61
CA VAL A 16 9.70 2.86 -5.09
C VAL A 16 9.39 2.75 -3.61
N VAL A 17 9.76 3.76 -2.81
CA VAL A 17 9.44 3.81 -1.38
C VAL A 17 7.93 3.78 -1.14
N ALA A 18 7.14 4.52 -1.93
CA ALA A 18 5.69 4.50 -1.85
C ALA A 18 5.13 3.09 -2.07
N VAL A 19 5.63 2.34 -3.06
CA VAL A 19 5.21 0.96 -3.31
C VAL A 19 5.56 0.04 -2.14
N VAL A 20 6.77 0.14 -1.60
CA VAL A 20 7.19 -0.66 -0.44
C VAL A 20 6.30 -0.38 0.77
N LEU A 21 6.05 0.90 1.08
CA LEU A 21 5.18 1.32 2.17
C LEU A 21 3.74 0.84 1.98
N TRP A 22 3.24 0.88 0.74
CA TRP A 22 1.92 0.36 0.42
C TRP A 22 1.82 -1.14 0.67
N VAL A 23 2.83 -1.92 0.29
CA VAL A 23 2.88 -3.36 0.56
C VAL A 23 2.92 -3.61 2.07
N GLN A 24 3.74 -2.88 2.83
CA GLN A 24 3.80 -3.01 4.29
C GLN A 24 2.51 -2.57 5.00
N SER A 25 1.71 -1.70 4.37
CA SER A 25 0.42 -1.30 4.92
C SER A 25 -0.64 -2.38 4.84
N ARG A 26 -0.43 -3.41 4.01
CA ARG A 26 -1.36 -4.54 3.88
C ARG A 26 -1.04 -5.57 4.95
N THR A 27 -2.00 -5.79 5.83
CA THR A 27 -1.95 -6.89 6.79
C THR A 27 -2.96 -7.94 6.37
N THR A 28 -2.47 -9.16 6.14
CA THR A 28 -3.33 -10.32 5.87
C THR A 28 -3.46 -11.13 7.15
N THR A 29 -4.69 -11.39 7.55
CA THR A 29 -5.03 -12.21 8.70
C THR A 29 -5.94 -13.33 8.24
N THR A 30 -5.52 -14.57 8.49
CA THR A 30 -6.37 -15.74 8.27
C THR A 30 -7.41 -15.80 9.38
N VAL A 31 -8.68 -15.68 9.02
CA VAL A 31 -9.81 -15.71 9.95
C VAL A 31 -10.52 -17.05 9.77
N THR A 32 -10.81 -17.73 10.87
CA THR A 32 -11.67 -18.92 10.88
C THR A 32 -12.93 -18.60 11.66
N GLU A 33 -14.06 -18.52 10.96
CA GLU A 33 -15.37 -18.36 11.58
C GLU A 33 -15.98 -19.74 11.81
N GLN A 34 -16.38 -20.01 13.05
CA GLN A 34 -17.04 -21.24 13.44
C GLN A 34 -18.54 -20.98 13.62
N PHE A 35 -19.34 -21.71 12.86
CA PHE A 35 -20.79 -21.69 12.96
C PHE A 35 -21.23 -22.95 13.71
N PRO A 36 -21.71 -22.81 14.96
CA PRO A 36 -22.07 -23.97 15.77
C PRO A 36 -23.29 -24.69 15.20
N THR A 37 -23.36 -26.00 15.44
CA THR A 37 -24.54 -26.81 15.11
C THR A 37 -25.78 -26.25 15.78
N THR A 38 -26.85 -26.10 15.00
CA THR A 38 -28.18 -25.72 15.51
C THR A 38 -29.13 -26.90 15.39
N SER A 39 -30.37 -26.77 15.89
CA SER A 39 -31.39 -27.82 15.80
C SER A 39 -31.68 -28.32 14.38
N SER A 40 -31.34 -27.51 13.38
CA SER A 40 -31.77 -27.70 11.99
C SER A 40 -30.60 -27.80 11.00
N PHE A 41 -29.37 -27.55 11.44
CA PHE A 41 -28.18 -27.50 10.58
C PHE A 41 -26.94 -28.00 11.32
N GLU A 42 -26.16 -28.83 10.64
CA GLU A 42 -24.85 -29.28 11.10
C GLU A 42 -23.85 -28.10 11.08
N GLY A 43 -23.05 -27.97 12.14
CA GLY A 43 -22.07 -26.90 12.26
C GLY A 43 -20.96 -27.01 11.22
N PHE A 44 -20.44 -25.87 10.78
CA PHE A 44 -19.35 -25.80 9.82
C PHE A 44 -18.40 -24.66 10.17
N SER A 45 -17.17 -24.72 9.64
CA SER A 45 -16.21 -23.63 9.75
C SER A 45 -15.86 -23.09 8.38
N VAL A 46 -15.71 -21.77 8.28
CA VAL A 46 -15.22 -21.09 7.09
C VAL A 46 -13.90 -20.43 7.42
N THR A 47 -12.86 -20.81 6.69
CA THR A 47 -11.55 -20.15 6.77
C THR A 47 -11.37 -19.27 5.55
N TYR A 48 -11.08 -17.99 5.76
CA TYR A 48 -10.81 -17.04 4.70
C TYR A 48 -9.69 -16.08 5.09
N ASP A 49 -8.96 -15.60 4.08
CA ASP A 49 -7.93 -14.59 4.28
C ASP A 49 -8.56 -13.19 4.18
N SER A 50 -8.52 -12.46 5.29
CA SER A 50 -8.94 -11.06 5.35
C SER A 50 -7.73 -10.16 5.21
N THR A 51 -7.70 -9.36 4.14
CA THR A 51 -6.65 -8.36 3.94
C THR A 51 -7.20 -6.98 4.26
N ARG A 52 -6.58 -6.28 5.20
CA ARG A 52 -6.92 -4.90 5.54
C ARG A 52 -5.71 -3.99 5.43
N VAL A 53 -5.98 -2.73 5.15
CA VAL A 53 -4.97 -1.67 5.18
C VAL A 53 -4.95 -1.10 6.59
N ALA A 54 -3.82 -1.21 7.28
CA ALA A 54 -3.69 -0.77 8.66
C ALA A 54 -2.33 -0.08 8.90
N GLY A 55 -2.34 0.87 9.84
CA GLY A 55 -1.12 1.57 10.29
C GLY A 55 -0.73 2.80 9.44
N PRO A 56 0.33 3.52 9.86
CA PRO A 56 0.72 4.80 9.28
C PRO A 56 1.31 4.69 7.87
N TRP A 57 1.70 3.48 7.46
CA TRP A 57 2.39 3.22 6.20
C TRP A 57 1.55 3.54 4.96
N ALA A 58 0.23 3.33 5.02
CA ALA A 58 -0.67 3.70 3.94
C ALA A 58 -0.65 5.21 3.69
N ALA A 59 -0.78 6.02 4.75
CA ALA A 59 -0.73 7.47 4.64
C ALA A 59 0.64 7.95 4.13
N LEU A 60 1.73 7.39 4.65
CA LEU A 60 3.09 7.71 4.21
C LEU A 60 3.33 7.31 2.73
N SER A 61 2.76 6.19 2.28
CA SER A 61 2.85 5.77 0.87
C SER A 61 2.20 6.80 -0.08
N VAL A 62 1.04 7.33 0.31
CA VAL A 62 0.31 8.33 -0.49
C VAL A 62 1.08 9.64 -0.54
N ILE A 63 1.64 10.08 0.59
CA ILE A 63 2.47 11.29 0.66
C ILE A 63 3.71 11.15 -0.23
N ALA A 64 4.43 10.02 -0.11
CA ALA A 64 5.61 9.76 -0.94
C ALA A 64 5.29 9.76 -2.44
N ALA A 65 4.17 9.14 -2.84
CA ALA A 65 3.69 9.15 -4.21
C ALA A 65 3.34 10.56 -4.70
N ALA A 66 2.66 11.37 -3.88
CA ALA A 66 2.31 12.75 -4.22
C ALA A 66 3.56 13.61 -4.43
N VAL A 67 4.58 13.47 -3.57
CA VAL A 67 5.85 14.19 -3.71
C VAL A 67 6.60 13.75 -4.97
N ALA A 68 6.62 12.45 -5.27
CA ALA A 68 7.23 11.93 -6.50
C ALA A 68 6.58 12.55 -7.75
N VAL A 69 5.26 12.55 -7.82
CA VAL A 69 4.50 13.16 -8.93
C VAL A 69 4.78 14.66 -9.04
N TYR A 70 4.78 15.38 -7.91
CA TYR A 70 5.08 16.81 -7.88
C TYR A 70 6.49 17.10 -8.44
N LEU A 71 7.49 16.32 -8.05
CA LEU A 71 8.86 16.48 -8.56
C LEU A 71 8.94 16.23 -10.06
N VAL A 72 8.26 15.20 -10.58
CA VAL A 72 8.19 14.92 -12.03
C VAL A 72 7.53 16.08 -12.76
N MET A 73 6.34 16.53 -12.32
CA MET A 73 5.64 17.66 -12.93
C MET A 73 6.49 18.95 -12.91
N ARG A 74 7.19 19.21 -11.80
CA ARG A 74 8.06 20.37 -11.65
C ARG A 74 9.23 20.34 -12.63
N VAL A 75 9.80 19.16 -12.90
CA VAL A 75 10.87 18.99 -13.89
C VAL A 75 10.33 19.17 -15.31
N VAL A 76 9.17 18.59 -15.62
CA VAL A 76 8.53 18.71 -16.94
C VAL A 76 8.18 20.17 -17.25
N ARG A 77 7.58 20.91 -16.31
CA ARG A 77 7.25 22.34 -16.49
C ARG A 77 8.47 23.27 -16.62
N ARG A 78 9.66 22.82 -16.21
CA ARG A 78 10.90 23.60 -16.28
C ARG A 78 11.79 23.25 -17.48
N ARG A 79 11.41 22.23 -18.26
CA ARG A 79 12.03 21.91 -19.55
C ARG A 79 11.33 22.67 -20.66
#